data_AF-A0A838MXV6-F1
#
_entry.id   AF-A0A838MXV6-F1
#
_cell.length_a   1.000
_cell.length_b   1.000
_cell.length_c   1.000
_cell.angle_alpha   90.00
_cell.angle_beta   90.00
_cell.angle_gamma   90.00
#
_symmetry.space_group_name_H-M   'P 1'
#
loop_
_entity.id
_entity.type
_entity.pdbx_description
1 polymer ?
#
loop_
_entity_poly.entity_id
_entity_poly.type
_entity_poly.pdbx_seq_one_letter_code
_entity_poly.pdbx_strand_id
1 'polypeptide(L)' 'MKKREELDKLRDLSDEEMREEASRLKESLFRLNFKLALGETDAVKTIRREKKTLARIQTMLGERQREQAA' A
#
# COMPACT_ATOMS: atom_id res chain seq x y z
N MET A 1 -11.89 5.39 13.10
CA MET A 1 -12.59 4.24 12.48
C MET A 1 -12.07 3.89 11.08
N LYS A 2 -11.89 4.84 10.15
CA LYS A 2 -11.43 4.58 8.75
C LYS A 2 -10.23 3.63 8.56
N LYS A 3 -9.28 3.59 9.51
CA LYS A 3 -8.04 2.80 9.40
C LYS A 3 -8.24 1.29 9.61
N ARG A 4 -9.30 0.90 10.35
CA ARG A 4 -9.67 -0.51 10.60
C ARG A 4 -10.43 -1.05 9.41
N GLU A 5 -11.40 -0.29 8.91
CA GLU A 5 -12.11 -0.58 7.66
C GLU A 5 -11.18 -0.73 6.45
N GLU A 6 -10.13 0.10 6.33
CA GLU A 6 -9.09 -0.07 5.30
C GLU A 6 -8.34 -1.40 5.44
N LEU A 7 -8.05 -1.84 6.66
CA LEU A 7 -7.35 -3.11 6.90
C LEU A 7 -8.25 -4.31 6.64
N ASP A 8 -9.52 -4.24 7.03
CA ASP A 8 -10.49 -5.31 6.79
C ASP A 8 -10.76 -5.47 5.29
N LYS A 9 -10.92 -4.36 4.55
CA LYS A 9 -11.00 -4.39 3.09
C LYS A 9 -9.77 -5.00 2.42
N LEU A 10 -8.57 -4.68 2.94
CA LEU A 10 -7.35 -5.30 2.44
C LEU A 10 -7.27 -6.79 2.77
N ARG A 11 -7.95 -7.30 3.82
CA ARG A 11 -8.02 -8.73 4.14
C ARG A 11 -8.97 -9.48 3.22
N ASP A 12 -10.02 -8.82 2.76
CA ASP A 12 -11.03 -9.42 1.89
C ASP A 12 -10.54 -9.60 0.44
N LEU A 13 -9.47 -8.89 0.04
CA LEU A 13 -8.87 -9.02 -1.29
C LEU A 13 -8.16 -10.37 -1.48
N SER A 14 -8.18 -10.86 -2.72
CA SER A 14 -7.38 -12.00 -3.16
C SER A 14 -5.89 -11.63 -3.28
N ASP A 15 -5.01 -12.64 -3.35
CA ASP A 15 -3.57 -12.42 -3.49
C ASP A 15 -3.21 -11.68 -4.78
N GLU A 16 -3.95 -11.94 -5.87
CA GLU A 16 -3.80 -11.27 -7.16
C GLU A 16 -4.16 -9.78 -7.03
N GLU A 17 -5.32 -9.47 -6.46
CA GLU A 17 -5.79 -8.10 -6.28
C GLU A 17 -4.90 -7.30 -5.33
N MET A 18 -4.37 -7.93 -4.28
CA MET A 18 -3.38 -7.30 -3.41
C MET A 18 -2.09 -6.93 -4.16
N ARG A 19 -1.63 -7.80 -5.08
CA ARG A 19 -0.45 -7.51 -5.89
C ARG A 19 -0.71 -6.39 -6.89
N GLU A 20 -1.89 -6.37 -7.52
CA GLU A 20 -2.28 -5.26 -8.39
C GLU A 20 -2.34 -3.94 -7.62
N GLU A 21 -2.96 -3.93 -6.44
CA GLU A 21 -3.06 -2.73 -5.61
C GLU A 21 -1.69 -2.25 -5.14
N ALA A 22 -0.79 -3.17 -4.79
CA ALA A 22 0.61 -2.85 -4.51
C ALA A 22 1.32 -2.21 -5.71
N SER A 23 1.02 -2.66 -6.94
CA SER A 23 1.56 -2.06 -8.17
C SER A 23 1.02 -0.64 -8.38
N ARG A 24 -0.30 -0.45 -8.23
CA ARG A 24 -0.95 0.87 -8.31
C ARG A 24 -0.35 1.86 -7.29
N LEU A 25 -0.16 1.42 -6.05
CA LEU A 25 0.43 2.25 -5.00
C LEU A 25 1.89 2.61 -5.29
N LYS A 26 2.69 1.71 -5.88
CA LYS A 26 4.07 2.03 -6.29
C LYS A 26 4.09 3.13 -7.36
N GLU A 27 3.18 3.06 -8.33
CA GLU A 27 3.09 4.07 -9.38
C GLU A 27 2.61 5.43 -8.83
N SER A 28 1.65 5.42 -7.90
CA SER A 28 1.22 6.63 -7.17
C SER A 28 2.38 7.25 -6.39
N LEU A 29 3.13 6.43 -5.65
CA LEU A 29 4.32 6.86 -4.93
C LEU A 29 5.38 7.47 -5.85
N PHE A 30 5.58 6.91 -7.05
CA PHE A 30 6.49 7.50 -8.05
C PHE A 30 6.03 8.92 -8.44
N ARG A 31 4.75 9.09 -8.78
CA ARG A 31 4.17 10.40 -9.11
C ARG A 31 4.28 11.39 -7.96
N LEU A 32 4.00 10.96 -6.73
CA LEU A 32 4.08 11.82 -5.56
C LEU A 32 5.52 12.22 -5.22
N ASN A 33 6.48 11.30 -5.34
CA ASN A 33 7.89 11.61 -5.16
C ASN A 33 8.39 12.58 -6.23
N PHE A 34 7.87 12.49 -7.46
CA PHE A 34 8.18 13.44 -8.52
C PHE A 34 7.68 14.85 -8.17
N LYS A 35 6.42 14.97 -7.71
CA LYS A 35 5.87 16.26 -7.22
C LYS A 35 6.68 16.83 -6.05
N LEU A 36 7.08 15.99 -5.12
CA LEU A 36 7.94 16.39 -4.00
C LEU A 36 9.30 16.90 -4.50
N ALA A 37 9.89 16.26 -5.50
CA ALA A 37 11.15 16.70 -6.11
C ALA A 37 11.02 18.05 -6.82
N LEU A 38 9.84 18.38 -7.36
CA LEU A 38 9.51 19.70 -7.92
C LEU A 38 9.26 20.77 -6.84
N GLY A 39 9.26 20.41 -5.56
CA GLY A 39 9.09 21.33 -4.43
C GLY A 39 7.68 21.37 -3.84
N GLU A 40 6.73 20.55 -4.33
CA GLU A 40 5.38 20.46 -3.75
C GLU A 40 5.40 19.66 -2.44
N THR A 41 5.38 20.37 -1.31
CA THR A 41 5.44 19.75 0.02
C THR A 41 4.12 19.15 0.51
N ASP A 42 3.00 19.50 -0.13
CA ASP A 42 1.67 18.95 0.19
C ASP A 42 1.58 17.43 -0.02
N ALA A 43 2.42 16.90 -0.92
CA ALA A 43 2.49 15.47 -1.20
C ALA A 43 3.08 14.64 -0.04
N VAL A 44 3.85 15.24 0.88
CA VAL A 44 4.60 14.51 1.94
C VAL A 44 3.68 13.67 2.82
N LYS A 45 2.52 14.22 3.21
CA LYS A 45 1.56 13.51 4.07
C LYS A 45 0.95 12.31 3.33
N THR A 46 0.67 12.47 2.05
CA THR A 46 0.11 11.42 1.19
C THR A 46 1.14 10.32 0.93
N ILE A 47 2.39 10.67 0.64
CA ILE A 47 3.50 9.71 0.49
C ILE A 47 3.64 8.83 1.74
N ARG A 48 3.60 9.44 2.93
CA ARG A 48 3.69 8.69 4.20
C ARG A 48 2.51 7.75 4.41
N ARG A 49 1.30 8.11 3.95
CA ARG A 49 0.12 7.26 4.02
C ARG A 49 0.24 6.09 3.05
N GLU A 50 0.53 6.36 1.78
CA GLU A 50 0.63 5.33 0.74
C GLU A 50 1.75 4.33 1.01
N LYS A 51 2.92 4.79 1.49
CA LYS A 51 4.01 3.89 1.94
C LYS A 51 3.54 2.92 3.03
N LYS A 52 2.75 3.39 3.99
CA LYS A 52 2.21 2.54 5.07
C LYS A 52 1.17 1.56 4.54
N THR A 53 0.33 1.97 3.59
CA THR A 53 -0.64 1.08 2.95
C THR A 53 0.09 -0.02 2.17
N LEU A 54 1.09 0.33 1.37
CA LEU A 54 1.91 -0.63 0.63
C LEU A 54 2.58 -1.65 1.56
N ALA A 55 3.20 -1.19 2.64
CA ALA A 55 3.85 -2.08 3.61
C ALA A 55 2.88 -3.07 4.26
N ARG A 56 1.64 -2.65 4.53
CA ARG A 56 0.59 -3.53 5.08
C ARG A 56 0.21 -4.62 4.10
N ILE A 57 -0.04 -4.26 2.84
CA ILE A 57 -0.36 -5.22 1.77
C ILE A 57 0.75 -6.27 1.64
N GLN A 58 2.01 -5.82 1.60
CA GLN A 58 3.16 -6.72 1.52
C GLN A 58 3.29 -7.64 2.75
N THR A 59 2.98 -7.12 3.94
CA THR A 59 2.97 -7.92 5.17
C THR A 59 1.93 -9.02 5.08
N MET A 60 0.71 -8.71 4.63
CA MET A 60 -0.40 -9.67 4.54
C MET A 60 -0.14 -10.74 3.47
N LEU A 61 0.40 -10.36 2.32
CA LEU A 61 0.87 -11.31 1.31
C LEU A 61 1.94 -12.26 1.87
N GLY A 62 2.88 -11.72 2.66
CA GLY A 62 3.92 -12.54 3.32
C GLY A 62 3.37 -13.44 4.43
N GLU A 63 2.36 -13.00 5.17
CA GLU A 63 1.64 -13.83 6.15
C GLU A 63 0.95 -15.00 5.46
N ARG A 64 0.18 -14.76 4.39
CA ARG A 64 -0.49 -15.81 3.60
C ARG A 64 0.50 -16.80 3.00
N GLN A 65 1.62 -16.32 2.47
CA GLN A 65 2.67 -17.20 1.94
C GLN A 65 3.29 -18.09 3.02
N ARG A 66 3.51 -17.57 4.23
CA ARG A 66 4.02 -18.37 5.36
C ARG A 66 3.01 -19.39 5.84
N GLU A 67 1.72 -19.05 5.82
CA GLU A 67 0.62 -19.96 6.17
C GLU A 67 0.47 -21.10 5.15
N GLN A 68 0.64 -20.83 3.86
CA GLN A 68 0.61 -21.85 2.80
C GLN A 68 1.84 -22.76 2.79
N ALA A 69 2.97 -22.29 3.31
CA ALA A 69 4.23 -23.05 3.36
C ALA A 69 4.39 -23.90 4.63
N ALA A 70 3.51 -23.73 5.62
CA ALA A 70 3.46 -24.49 6.87
C ALA A 70 2.44 -25.63 6.79
#